data_AF-A0A9W9VDK5-F1
#
_entry.id   AF-A0A9W9VDK5-F1
#
_cell.length_a   1.000
_cell.length_b   1.000
_cell.length_c   1.000
_cell.angle_alpha   90.00
_cell.angle_beta   90.00
_cell.angle_gamma   90.00
#
_symmetry.space_group_name_H-M   'P 1'
#
loop_
_entity.id
_entity.type
_entity.pdbx_description
1 polymer ?
#
loop_
_entity_poly.entity_id
_entity_poly.type
_entity_poly.pdbx_seq_one_letter_code
_entity_poly.pdbx_strand_id
1 'polypeptide(L)'
;MKFTIPTIILAASSAFAAPAEVKRSTQFQVTDFWAIASYPTSSASMHFVLTDPNYPDDTPTDCNLLWTYGNSPKQSARCNNGEYYIKFPQGAPDFNLFTLELERVNGTIAEDRQILLSSNANGGAPGTKWICKNDPSEDIRIRCDYDGTLEF
;
A
#
# COMPACT_ATOMS: atom_id res chain seq x y z
N MET A 1 40.60 -48.11 53.36
CA MET A 1 39.87 -46.82 53.25
C MET A 1 39.24 -46.76 51.86
N LYS A 2 37.92 -46.57 51.74
CA LYS A 2 37.18 -46.52 50.47
C LYS A 2 37.17 -45.07 49.97
N PHE A 3 37.63 -44.83 48.74
CA PHE A 3 37.53 -43.53 48.07
C PHE A 3 36.27 -43.51 47.20
N THR A 4 35.35 -42.62 47.51
CA THR A 4 34.12 -42.39 46.73
C THR A 4 34.31 -41.12 45.92
N ILE A 5 34.26 -41.22 44.58
CA ILE A 5 34.33 -40.07 43.67
C ILE A 5 32.89 -39.73 43.24
N PRO A 6 32.38 -38.51 43.47
CA PRO A 6 31.09 -38.10 42.96
C PRO A 6 31.23 -37.63 41.49
N THR A 7 30.42 -38.22 40.61
CA THR A 7 30.32 -37.86 39.19
C THR A 7 29.44 -36.62 39.04
N ILE A 8 29.98 -35.55 38.46
CA ILE A 8 29.23 -34.34 38.09
C ILE A 8 28.71 -34.55 36.66
N ILE A 9 27.39 -34.62 36.48
CA ILE A 9 26.75 -34.64 35.16
C ILE A 9 26.43 -33.19 34.80
N LEU A 10 27.16 -32.61 33.84
CA LEU A 10 26.77 -31.35 33.20
C LEU A 10 25.64 -31.65 32.21
N ALA A 11 24.42 -31.24 32.53
CA ALA A 11 23.34 -31.17 31.56
C ALA A 11 23.51 -29.91 30.71
N ALA A 12 24.01 -30.07 29.48
CA ALA A 12 23.99 -29.01 28.49
C ALA A 12 22.57 -28.91 27.90
N SER A 13 21.76 -28.00 28.43
CA SER A 13 20.48 -27.64 27.82
C SER A 13 20.75 -26.74 26.61
N SER A 14 20.73 -27.32 25.42
CA SER A 14 20.67 -26.58 24.17
C SER A 14 19.32 -25.88 24.06
N ALA A 15 19.32 -24.57 24.25
CA ALA A 15 18.20 -23.73 23.88
C ALA A 15 18.15 -23.67 22.34
N PHE A 16 17.21 -24.40 21.74
CA PHE A 16 16.84 -24.17 20.36
C PHE A 16 16.15 -22.80 20.31
N ALA A 17 16.87 -21.78 19.84
CA ALA A 17 16.23 -20.56 19.37
C ALA A 17 15.37 -20.96 18.17
N ALA A 18 14.08 -21.21 18.41
CA ALA A 18 13.11 -21.31 17.33
C ALA A 18 13.20 -19.99 16.55
N PRO A 19 13.28 -20.03 15.21
CA PRO A 19 13.18 -18.80 14.43
C PRO A 19 11.88 -18.13 14.86
N ALA A 20 11.96 -16.89 15.31
CA ALA A 20 10.78 -16.09 15.55
C ALA A 20 10.00 -16.12 14.23
N GLU A 21 8.78 -16.65 14.25
CA GLU A 21 7.82 -16.40 13.19
C GLU A 21 7.61 -14.89 13.17
N VAL A 22 8.42 -14.20 12.38
CA VAL A 22 8.11 -12.83 11.96
C VAL A 22 6.80 -12.99 11.21
N LYS A 23 5.72 -12.59 11.85
CA LYS A 23 4.41 -12.40 11.24
C LYS A 23 4.64 -11.44 10.07
N ARG A 24 4.95 -11.99 8.88
CA ARG A 24 5.02 -11.19 7.66
C ARG A 24 3.61 -10.65 7.49
N SER A 25 3.46 -9.33 7.62
CA SER A 25 2.26 -8.69 7.11
C SER A 25 2.26 -8.99 5.62
N THR A 26 1.36 -9.82 5.14
CA THR A 26 1.31 -10.16 3.71
C THR A 26 0.57 -9.10 2.91
N GLN A 27 0.29 -7.93 3.49
CA GLN A 27 -0.49 -6.86 2.88
C GLN A 27 0.43 -5.75 2.41
N PHE A 28 0.11 -5.15 1.27
CA PHE A 28 0.69 -3.87 0.89
C PHE A 28 0.34 -2.84 1.94
N GLN A 29 1.31 -1.99 2.26
CA GLN A 29 1.10 -0.81 3.08
C GLN A 29 1.22 0.41 2.20
N VAL A 30 0.15 1.19 2.15
CA VAL A 30 0.05 2.42 1.38
C VAL A 30 -0.09 3.59 2.34
N THR A 31 0.84 4.53 2.27
CA THR A 31 0.90 5.74 3.09
C THR A 31 0.96 7.00 2.21
N ASP A 32 0.79 8.17 2.82
CA ASP A 32 0.76 9.47 2.13
C ASP A 32 -0.19 9.48 0.92
N PHE A 33 -1.34 8.84 1.05
CA PHE A 33 -2.23 8.59 -0.08
C PHE A 33 -3.20 9.75 -0.27
N TRP A 34 -3.08 10.46 -1.38
CA TRP A 34 -3.98 11.54 -1.76
C TRP A 34 -4.23 11.59 -3.27
N ALA A 35 -5.32 12.24 -3.65
CA ALA A 35 -5.66 12.49 -5.04
C ALA A 35 -6.34 13.86 -5.21
N ILE A 36 -6.03 14.55 -6.30
CA ILE A 36 -6.56 15.89 -6.59
C ILE A 36 -7.03 15.92 -8.04
N ALA A 37 -8.22 16.48 -8.28
CA ALA A 37 -8.64 16.90 -9.61
C ALA A 37 -8.81 18.40 -9.63
N SER A 38 -8.23 19.05 -10.64
CA SER A 38 -8.21 20.49 -10.80
C SER A 38 -9.19 20.98 -11.87
N TYR A 39 -9.63 22.22 -11.72
CA TYR A 39 -10.38 23.00 -12.71
C TYR A 39 -9.59 24.29 -13.00
N PRO A 40 -9.64 24.87 -14.22
CA PRO A 40 -10.35 24.44 -15.43
C PRO A 40 -9.62 23.38 -16.26
N THR A 41 -8.36 23.08 -15.94
CA THR A 41 -7.50 22.21 -16.76
C THR A 41 -7.94 20.76 -16.83
N SER A 42 -8.87 20.33 -15.96
CA SER A 42 -9.27 18.93 -15.81
C SER A 42 -8.07 18.01 -15.58
N SER A 43 -7.01 18.52 -14.92
CA SER A 43 -5.87 17.72 -14.49
C SER A 43 -6.26 16.84 -13.32
N ALA A 44 -5.75 15.61 -13.28
CA ALA A 44 -5.85 14.71 -12.15
C ALA A 44 -4.45 14.28 -11.71
N SER A 45 -4.22 14.28 -10.41
CA SER A 45 -3.02 13.77 -9.78
C SER A 45 -3.37 12.81 -8.66
N MET A 46 -2.52 11.79 -8.48
CA MET A 46 -2.60 10.86 -7.38
C MET A 46 -1.19 10.54 -6.93
N HIS A 47 -1.02 10.49 -5.61
CA HIS A 47 0.23 10.18 -4.97
C HIS A 47 -0.02 9.21 -3.83
N PHE A 48 0.91 8.28 -3.65
CA PHE A 48 1.01 7.45 -2.46
C PHE A 48 2.40 6.84 -2.38
N VAL A 49 2.78 6.38 -1.19
CA VAL A 49 3.99 5.61 -0.95
C VAL A 49 3.61 4.16 -0.70
N LEU A 50 4.23 3.24 -1.43
CA LEU A 50 4.01 1.81 -1.33
C LEU A 50 5.16 1.14 -0.57
N THR A 51 4.82 0.31 0.41
CA THR A 51 5.72 -0.67 1.02
C THR A 51 5.16 -2.06 0.81
N ASP A 52 5.97 -2.97 0.26
CA ASP A 52 5.65 -4.38 0.11
C ASP A 52 6.47 -5.22 1.10
N PRO A 53 5.86 -5.76 2.15
CA PRO A 53 6.60 -6.54 3.14
C PRO A 53 7.16 -7.87 2.63
N ASN A 54 6.75 -8.34 1.44
CA ASN A 54 7.34 -9.52 0.81
C ASN A 54 8.74 -9.23 0.23
N TYR A 55 9.07 -7.95 0.07
CA TYR A 55 10.36 -7.47 -0.41
C TYR A 55 10.97 -6.50 0.62
N PRO A 56 11.39 -7.00 1.80
CA PRO A 56 11.84 -6.15 2.90
C PRO A 56 13.14 -5.38 2.61
N ASP A 57 13.88 -5.79 1.59
CA ASP A 57 15.08 -5.10 1.11
C ASP A 57 14.75 -3.93 0.16
N ASP A 58 13.49 -3.84 -0.32
CA ASP A 58 13.04 -2.73 -1.14
C ASP A 58 12.80 -1.50 -0.26
N THR A 59 13.28 -0.35 -0.70
CA THR A 59 12.90 0.92 -0.10
C THR A 59 11.43 1.23 -0.43
N PRO A 60 10.64 1.77 0.52
CA PRO A 60 9.32 2.31 0.22
C PRO A 60 9.37 3.21 -1.02
N THR A 61 8.44 3.02 -1.95
CA THR A 61 8.50 3.67 -3.27
C THR A 61 7.35 4.64 -3.45
N ASP A 62 7.67 5.85 -3.90
CA ASP A 62 6.68 6.81 -4.32
C ASP A 62 5.99 6.37 -5.62
N CYS A 63 4.69 6.51 -5.65
CA CYS A 63 3.84 6.20 -6.79
C CYS A 63 3.09 7.48 -7.16
N ASN A 64 3.43 8.05 -8.32
CA ASN A 64 2.88 9.33 -8.77
C ASN A 64 2.19 9.14 -10.12
N LEU A 65 0.95 9.60 -10.22
CA LEU A 65 0.20 9.61 -11.47
C LEU A 65 -0.27 11.01 -11.81
N LEU A 66 -0.18 11.34 -13.09
CA LEU A 66 -0.72 12.54 -13.69
C LEU A 66 -1.49 12.15 -14.94
N TRP A 67 -2.74 12.57 -15.04
CA TRP A 67 -3.60 12.30 -16.19
C TRP A 67 -4.70 13.35 -16.32
N THR A 68 -5.55 13.22 -17.34
CA THR A 68 -6.74 14.06 -17.48
C THR A 68 -7.90 13.44 -16.71
N TYR A 69 -8.48 14.17 -15.77
CA TYR A 69 -9.63 13.74 -14.97
C TYR A 69 -10.79 13.32 -15.88
N GLY A 70 -11.45 12.20 -15.53
CA GLY A 70 -12.48 11.56 -16.35
C GLY A 70 -11.95 10.61 -17.45
N ASN A 71 -10.64 10.60 -17.70
CA ASN A 71 -9.99 9.61 -18.55
C ASN A 71 -9.20 8.60 -17.71
N SER A 72 -8.90 7.43 -18.28
CA SER A 72 -8.03 6.46 -17.63
C SER A 72 -6.56 6.92 -17.68
N PRO A 73 -5.80 6.72 -16.59
CA PRO A 73 -4.34 6.83 -16.63
C PRO A 73 -3.74 5.88 -17.67
N LYS A 74 -2.48 6.12 -18.05
CA LYS A 74 -1.75 5.22 -18.95
C LYS A 74 -1.68 3.83 -18.33
N GLN A 75 -1.98 2.78 -19.11
CA GLN A 75 -1.91 1.40 -18.64
C GLN A 75 -0.50 0.97 -18.20
N SER A 76 0.53 1.67 -18.70
CA SER A 76 1.92 1.46 -18.31
C SER A 76 2.36 2.33 -17.12
N ALA A 77 1.43 2.96 -16.38
CA ALA A 77 1.76 3.77 -15.21
C ALA A 77 2.41 2.89 -14.14
N ARG A 78 3.49 3.37 -13.53
CA ARG A 78 4.28 2.63 -12.56
C ARG A 78 4.69 3.51 -11.39
N CYS A 79 4.99 2.89 -10.26
CA CYS A 79 5.71 3.53 -9.17
C CYS A 79 7.16 3.87 -9.60
N ASN A 80 7.80 4.77 -8.87
CA ASN A 80 9.08 5.36 -9.24
C ASN A 80 10.23 4.33 -9.34
N ASN A 81 10.19 3.25 -8.55
CA ASN A 81 11.15 2.16 -8.66
C ASN A 81 10.95 1.28 -9.91
N GLY A 82 9.83 1.45 -10.63
CA GLY A 82 9.50 0.68 -11.83
C GLY A 82 9.01 -0.75 -11.58
N GLU A 83 8.92 -1.17 -10.32
CA GLU A 83 8.62 -2.55 -9.90
C GLU A 83 7.12 -2.82 -9.75
N TYR A 84 6.26 -1.79 -9.77
CA TYR A 84 4.82 -1.94 -9.61
C TYR A 84 4.06 -1.18 -10.68
N TYR A 85 3.15 -1.86 -11.37
CA TYR A 85 2.11 -1.21 -12.16
C TYR A 85 1.01 -0.64 -11.27
N ILE A 86 0.46 0.49 -11.71
CA ILE A 86 -0.68 1.14 -11.08
C ILE A 86 -1.83 1.10 -12.07
N LYS A 87 -2.92 0.42 -11.70
CA LYS A 87 -4.02 0.15 -12.60
C LYS A 87 -5.36 0.48 -11.96
N PHE A 88 -6.33 0.72 -12.84
CA PHE A 88 -7.72 1.00 -12.50
C PHE A 88 -8.60 0.06 -13.33
N PRO A 89 -8.85 -1.18 -12.86
CA PRO A 89 -9.47 -2.23 -13.67
C PRO A 89 -10.91 -1.92 -14.11
N GLN A 90 -11.59 -0.99 -13.44
CA GLN A 90 -12.93 -0.53 -13.83
C GLN A 90 -12.93 0.73 -14.70
N GLY A 91 -11.76 1.16 -15.20
CA GLY A 91 -11.63 2.31 -16.09
C GLY A 91 -11.16 3.57 -15.36
N ALA A 92 -11.62 4.73 -15.83
CA ALA A 92 -11.19 6.01 -15.25
C ALA A 92 -11.61 6.11 -13.77
N PRO A 93 -10.69 6.44 -12.85
CA PRO A 93 -11.04 6.58 -11.44
C PRO A 93 -11.95 7.80 -11.22
N ASP A 94 -13.16 7.55 -10.72
CA ASP A 94 -13.94 8.56 -10.01
C ASP A 94 -13.44 8.56 -8.57
N PHE A 95 -12.90 9.68 -8.07
CA PHE A 95 -12.35 9.71 -6.72
C PHE A 95 -13.38 9.45 -5.62
N ASN A 96 -14.68 9.46 -5.94
CA ASN A 96 -15.70 9.00 -5.01
C ASN A 96 -15.87 7.48 -4.96
N LEU A 97 -15.50 6.76 -6.01
CA LEU A 97 -15.59 5.30 -6.09
C LEU A 97 -14.66 4.76 -7.18
N PHE A 98 -13.58 4.08 -6.79
CA PHE A 98 -12.67 3.45 -7.74
C PHE A 98 -11.95 2.25 -7.13
N THR A 99 -11.51 1.31 -7.97
CA THR A 99 -10.57 0.26 -7.53
C THR A 99 -9.16 0.62 -7.94
N LEU A 100 -8.25 0.58 -6.98
CA LEU A 100 -6.82 0.64 -7.19
C LEU A 100 -6.29 -0.79 -7.27
N GLU A 101 -5.56 -1.11 -8.33
CA GLU A 101 -4.80 -2.34 -8.47
C GLU A 101 -3.30 -2.03 -8.52
N LEU A 102 -2.53 -2.76 -7.71
CA LEU A 102 -1.08 -2.74 -7.70
C LEU A 102 -0.56 -4.13 -8.06
N GLU A 103 0.16 -4.22 -9.17
CA GLU A 103 0.76 -5.47 -9.65
C GLU A 103 2.28 -5.32 -9.66
N ARG A 104 2.99 -6.21 -8.96
CA ARG A 104 4.44 -6.30 -9.00
C ARG A 104 4.90 -6.95 -10.31
N VAL A 105 5.87 -6.32 -10.99
CA VAL A 105 6.32 -6.75 -12.33
C VAL A 105 7.62 -7.55 -12.36
N ASN A 106 8.36 -7.57 -11.26
CA ASN A 106 9.69 -8.17 -11.18
C ASN A 106 9.89 -8.74 -9.76
N GLY A 107 10.79 -9.72 -9.58
CA GLY A 107 10.97 -10.44 -8.31
C GLY A 107 10.46 -11.88 -8.33
N THR A 108 10.70 -12.60 -7.22
CA THR A 108 10.43 -14.04 -7.11
C THR A 108 9.02 -14.38 -6.65
N ILE A 109 8.32 -13.41 -6.05
CA ILE A 109 6.96 -13.52 -5.54
C ILE A 109 6.06 -12.59 -6.37
N ALA A 110 5.17 -13.18 -7.16
CA ALA A 110 4.17 -12.41 -7.87
C ALA A 110 3.15 -11.82 -6.88
N GLU A 111 2.88 -10.53 -7.00
CA GLU A 111 1.90 -9.82 -6.17
C GLU A 111 0.95 -9.04 -7.08
N ASP A 112 -0.35 -9.28 -6.92
CA ASP A 112 -1.42 -8.57 -7.61
C ASP A 112 -2.55 -8.37 -6.59
N ARG A 113 -2.80 -7.10 -6.25
CA ARG A 113 -3.74 -6.75 -5.18
C ARG A 113 -4.62 -5.60 -5.61
N GLN A 114 -5.88 -5.71 -5.21
CA GLN A 114 -6.91 -4.74 -5.56
C GLN A 114 -7.63 -4.27 -4.31
N ILE A 115 -7.98 -3.00 -4.27
CA ILE A 115 -8.83 -2.44 -3.23
C ILE A 115 -9.83 -1.44 -3.80
N LEU A 116 -11.09 -1.61 -3.40
CA LEU A 116 -12.15 -0.65 -3.68
C LEU A 116 -12.10 0.50 -2.66
N LEU A 117 -11.91 1.71 -3.14
CA LEU A 117 -11.96 2.93 -2.36
C LEU A 117 -13.27 3.65 -2.61
N SER A 118 -13.94 3.98 -1.51
CA SER A 118 -15.24 4.63 -1.49
C SER A 118 -15.13 5.86 -0.59
N SER A 119 -15.43 7.04 -1.11
CA SER A 119 -15.28 8.28 -0.35
C SER A 119 -16.39 8.46 0.68
N ASN A 120 -16.18 9.35 1.65
CA ASN A 120 -17.22 9.78 2.59
C ASN A 120 -18.39 10.52 1.90
N ALA A 121 -18.20 11.01 0.67
CA ALA A 121 -19.20 11.79 -0.06
C ALA A 121 -20.21 10.93 -0.82
N ASN A 122 -19.88 9.66 -1.11
CA ASN A 122 -20.76 8.78 -1.90
C ASN A 122 -21.81 8.03 -1.08
N GLY A 123 -21.72 8.04 0.25
CA GLY A 123 -22.64 7.35 1.17
C GLY A 123 -22.53 5.81 1.16
N GLY A 124 -21.67 5.21 0.34
CA GLY A 124 -21.50 3.77 0.17
C GLY A 124 -20.57 3.11 1.19
N ALA A 125 -19.78 3.90 1.95
CA ALA A 125 -18.87 3.38 2.97
C ALA A 125 -18.85 4.27 4.23
N PRO A 126 -19.81 4.10 5.16
CA PRO A 126 -19.79 4.78 6.45
C PRO A 126 -18.50 4.49 7.21
N GLY A 127 -17.83 5.54 7.71
CA GLY A 127 -16.56 5.42 8.43
C GLY A 127 -15.33 5.14 7.54
N THR A 128 -15.45 5.30 6.22
CA THR A 128 -14.31 5.26 5.31
C THR A 128 -13.22 6.25 5.72
N LYS A 129 -11.97 5.85 5.50
CA LYS A 129 -10.77 6.68 5.69
C LYS A 129 -10.37 7.43 4.44
N TRP A 130 -10.99 7.17 3.29
CA TRP A 130 -10.79 7.94 2.07
C TRP A 130 -11.68 9.19 2.11
N ILE A 131 -11.11 10.31 2.55
CA ILE A 131 -11.87 11.53 2.85
C ILE A 131 -11.74 12.51 1.70
N CYS A 132 -12.84 12.77 1.00
CA CYS A 132 -12.92 13.70 -0.12
C CYS A 132 -13.69 14.97 0.24
N LYS A 133 -13.21 16.09 -0.30
CA LYS A 133 -13.85 17.41 -0.25
C LYS A 133 -14.01 17.92 -1.68
N ASN A 134 -15.22 18.33 -2.03
CA ASN A 134 -15.50 19.03 -3.29
C ASN A 134 -15.19 20.52 -3.12
N ASP A 135 -14.68 21.12 -4.19
CA ASP A 135 -14.37 22.54 -4.30
C ASP A 135 -13.62 23.12 -3.07
N PRO A 136 -12.54 22.48 -2.58
CA PRO A 136 -11.82 22.94 -1.40
C PRO A 136 -11.08 24.28 -1.63
N SER A 137 -10.85 24.67 -2.88
CA SER A 137 -10.27 25.97 -3.29
C SER A 137 -10.63 26.28 -4.75
N GLU A 138 -10.35 27.51 -5.20
CA GLU A 138 -10.77 28.04 -6.52
C GLU A 138 -10.36 27.16 -7.72
N ASP A 139 -9.19 26.53 -7.68
CA ASP A 139 -8.64 25.71 -8.78
C ASP A 139 -8.74 24.20 -8.54
N ILE A 140 -9.33 23.76 -7.42
CA ILE A 140 -9.43 22.34 -7.07
C ILE A 140 -10.89 21.95 -7.08
N ARG A 141 -11.25 21.02 -7.97
CA ARG A 141 -12.60 20.46 -8.08
C ARG A 141 -12.88 19.44 -6.97
N ILE A 142 -11.90 18.57 -6.71
CA ILE A 142 -11.99 17.58 -5.64
C ILE A 142 -10.59 17.30 -5.12
N ARG A 143 -10.48 17.20 -3.79
CA ARG A 143 -9.30 16.71 -3.11
C ARG A 143 -9.70 15.58 -2.18
N CYS A 144 -8.97 14.49 -2.24
CA CYS A 144 -9.13 13.36 -1.35
C CYS A 144 -7.80 13.02 -0.68
N ASP A 145 -7.87 12.69 0.60
CA ASP A 145 -6.73 12.27 1.40
C ASP A 145 -7.16 11.02 2.20
N TYR A 146 -6.29 10.01 2.27
CA TYR A 146 -6.53 8.82 3.08
C TYR A 146 -6.06 9.07 4.53
N ASP A 147 -6.92 8.81 5.50
CA ASP A 147 -6.62 8.98 6.92
C ASP A 147 -5.88 7.76 7.49
N GLY A 148 -4.55 7.83 7.49
CA GLY A 148 -3.64 6.84 8.07
C GLY A 148 -2.98 5.94 7.03
N THR A 149 -2.72 4.68 7.41
CA THR A 149 -2.16 3.66 6.52
C THR A 149 -3.26 2.78 5.96
N LEU A 150 -3.24 2.59 4.65
CA LEU A 150 -4.10 1.65 3.94
C LEU A 150 -3.36 0.30 3.84
N GLU A 151 -4.01 -0.78 4.28
CA GLU A 151 -3.45 -2.14 4.23
C GLU A 151 -4.37 -3.06 3.42
N PHE A 152 -3.84 -3.73 2.38
CA PHE A 152 -4.60 -4.64 1.52
C PHE A 152 -3.74 -5.72 0.85
#